data_AF-A0A3M2AK00-F1
#
_entry.id   AF-A0A3M2AK00-F1
#
_cell.length_a   1.000
_cell.length_b   1.000
_cell.length_c   1.000
_cell.angle_alpha   90.00
_cell.angle_beta   90.00
_cell.angle_gamma   90.00
#
_symmetry.space_group_name_H-M   'P 1'
#
loop_
_entity.id
_entity.type
_entity.pdbx_description
1 polymer ?
#
loop_
_entity_poly.entity_id
_entity_poly.type
_entity_poly.pdbx_seq_one_letter_code
_entity_poly.pdbx_strand_id
1 'polypeptide(L)'
;MAPTSAESDEQVSEPREPHEGETAPELAERLRRLRTQQGEYLPASAKDPDACEYVCSLATSICGVKEKLCRLADERPADETYQQYCREAKLACKNAQDNCIGCVEALEGRASGSP
;
A
#
# COMPACT_ATOMS: atom_id res chain seq x y z
N MET A 1 17.27 -35.89 49.60
CA MET A 1 15.93 -35.36 49.21
C MET A 1 16.06 -34.90 47.78
N ALA A 2 15.39 -35.58 46.85
CA ALA A 2 15.39 -35.22 45.43
C ALA A 2 14.23 -34.25 45.16
N PRO A 3 14.40 -33.20 44.34
CA PRO A 3 13.27 -32.44 43.83
C PRO A 3 12.69 -33.19 42.63
N THR A 4 11.41 -33.55 42.69
CA THR A 4 10.69 -34.10 41.54
C THR A 4 10.05 -32.94 40.79
N SER A 5 10.48 -32.77 39.55
CA SER A 5 9.84 -31.93 38.53
C SER A 5 8.35 -32.23 38.40
N ALA A 6 7.53 -31.18 38.43
CA ALA A 6 6.23 -31.11 37.78
C ALA A 6 5.69 -29.68 37.95
N GLU A 7 6.18 -28.74 37.16
CA GLU A 7 5.36 -27.57 36.83
C GLU A 7 5.05 -27.65 35.34
N SER A 8 3.77 -27.92 35.13
CA SER A 8 3.05 -28.04 33.91
C SER A 8 3.44 -26.97 32.90
N ASP A 9 3.66 -27.44 31.69
CA ASP A 9 3.61 -26.69 30.43
C ASP A 9 2.26 -25.95 30.36
N GLU A 10 2.22 -24.75 30.93
CA GLU A 10 1.10 -23.84 30.80
C GLU A 10 1.31 -23.07 29.50
N GLN A 11 0.56 -23.51 28.49
CA GLN A 11 0.30 -22.83 27.24
C GLN A 11 0.16 -21.32 27.46
N VAL A 12 1.20 -20.55 27.14
CA VAL A 12 1.01 -19.19 26.66
C VAL A 12 1.13 -19.28 25.14
N SER A 13 0.02 -19.67 24.52
CA SER A 13 -0.25 -19.22 23.17
C SER A 13 -0.31 -17.70 23.27
N GLU A 14 0.79 -17.03 22.94
CA GLU A 14 0.78 -15.59 22.76
C GLU A 14 -0.44 -15.28 21.88
N PRO A 15 -1.34 -14.36 22.29
CA PRO A 15 -2.28 -13.84 21.32
C PRO A 15 -1.39 -13.29 20.20
N ARG A 16 -1.47 -13.91 19.01
CA ARG A 16 -1.00 -13.27 17.78
C ARG A 16 -1.83 -12.00 17.68
N GLU A 17 -1.37 -10.94 18.33
CA GLU A 17 -1.87 -9.61 18.09
C GLU A 17 -1.74 -9.44 16.57
N PRO A 18 -2.86 -9.25 15.84
CA PRO A 18 -2.73 -8.90 14.44
C PRO A 18 -1.89 -7.64 14.44
N HIS A 19 -0.68 -7.71 13.85
CA HIS A 19 0.19 -6.56 13.68
C HIS A 19 -0.67 -5.39 13.20
N GLU A 20 -0.82 -4.36 14.06
CA GLU A 20 -1.64 -3.18 13.76
C GLU A 20 -1.22 -2.63 12.39
N GLY A 21 -2.15 -2.60 11.44
CA GLY A 21 -1.91 -2.12 10.08
C GLY A 21 -1.62 -3.16 9.01
N GLU A 22 -1.82 -4.45 9.26
CA GLU A 22 -1.66 -5.52 8.25
C GLU A 22 -2.95 -6.28 7.92
N THR A 23 -4.10 -5.92 8.51
CA THR A 23 -5.37 -6.54 8.12
C THR A 23 -5.93 -5.95 6.82
N ALA A 24 -6.74 -6.73 6.10
CA ALA A 24 -7.38 -6.27 4.86
C ALA A 24 -8.15 -4.93 5.00
N PRO A 25 -9.01 -4.72 6.02
CA PRO A 25 -9.72 -3.45 6.16
C PRO A 25 -8.78 -2.26 6.47
N GLU A 26 -7.73 -2.46 7.27
CA GLU A 26 -6.75 -1.40 7.54
C GLU A 26 -5.95 -1.03 6.30
N LEU A 27 -5.56 -2.04 5.51
CA LEU A 27 -4.87 -1.85 4.24
C LEU A 27 -5.78 -1.15 3.22
N ALA A 28 -7.06 -1.50 3.17
CA ALA A 28 -8.03 -0.82 2.31
C ALA A 28 -8.22 0.66 2.72
N GLU A 29 -8.26 0.95 4.01
CA GLU A 29 -8.32 2.34 4.50
C GLU A 29 -7.03 3.10 4.21
N ARG A 30 -5.86 2.47 4.39
CA ARG A 30 -4.58 3.04 4.01
C ARG A 30 -4.53 3.34 2.50
N LEU A 31 -5.04 2.44 1.66
CA LEU A 31 -5.15 2.65 0.22
C LEU A 31 -5.98 3.90 -0.10
N ARG A 32 -7.13 4.08 0.57
CA ARG A 32 -7.98 5.25 0.39
C ARG A 32 -7.25 6.54 0.74
N ARG A 33 -6.59 6.60 1.90
CA ARG A 33 -5.80 7.77 2.32
C ARG A 33 -4.72 8.14 1.32
N LEU A 34 -3.94 7.15 0.85
CA LEU A 34 -2.87 7.38 -0.12
C LEU A 34 -3.41 7.90 -1.46
N ARG A 35 -4.57 7.39 -1.92
CA ARG A 35 -5.21 7.89 -3.14
C ARG A 35 -5.71 9.31 -2.99
N THR A 36 -6.29 9.67 -1.84
CA THR A 36 -6.68 11.05 -1.56
C THR A 36 -5.48 11.98 -1.62
N GLN A 37 -4.39 11.62 -0.93
CA GLN A 37 -3.14 12.39 -0.99
C GLN A 37 -2.63 12.52 -2.41
N GLN A 38 -2.62 11.44 -3.21
CA GLN A 38 -2.16 11.55 -4.59
C GLN A 38 -3.02 12.53 -5.41
N GLY A 39 -4.34 12.50 -5.20
CA GLY A 39 -5.28 13.46 -5.81
C GLY A 39 -5.01 14.92 -5.47
N GLU A 40 -4.55 15.19 -4.24
CA GLU A 40 -4.23 16.55 -3.77
C GLU A 40 -2.97 17.12 -4.44
N TYR A 41 -1.96 16.29 -4.71
CA TYR A 41 -0.67 16.73 -5.25
C TYR A 41 -0.58 16.66 -6.78
N LEU A 42 -1.41 15.81 -7.41
CA LEU A 42 -1.54 15.69 -8.87
C LEU A 42 -1.66 17.00 -9.67
N PRO A 43 -2.47 18.01 -9.27
CA PRO A 43 -2.57 19.25 -10.05
C PRO A 43 -1.29 20.10 -10.01
N ALA A 44 -0.50 20.00 -8.95
CA ALA A 44 0.76 20.73 -8.80
C ALA A 44 1.92 20.01 -9.48
N SER A 45 1.88 18.67 -9.54
CA SER A 45 3.00 17.83 -9.98
C SER A 45 3.48 18.12 -11.41
N ALA A 46 2.59 18.51 -12.32
CA ALA A 46 2.96 18.85 -13.70
C ALA A 46 3.87 20.10 -13.84
N LYS A 47 4.01 20.90 -12.77
CA LYS A 47 4.79 22.16 -12.78
C LYS A 47 5.86 22.21 -11.70
N ASP A 48 5.81 21.29 -10.75
CA ASP A 48 6.66 21.27 -9.57
C ASP A 48 7.33 19.88 -9.45
N PRO A 49 8.66 19.80 -9.61
CA PRO A 49 9.38 18.53 -9.53
C PRO A 49 9.27 17.87 -8.15
N ASP A 50 9.18 18.65 -7.07
CA ASP A 50 9.08 18.09 -5.72
C ASP A 50 7.69 17.46 -5.51
N ALA A 51 6.63 18.10 -6.01
CA ALA A 51 5.30 17.53 -6.02
C ALA A 51 5.21 16.28 -6.92
N CYS A 52 5.97 16.25 -8.02
CA CYS A 52 6.08 15.08 -8.88
C CYS A 52 6.74 13.88 -8.18
N GLU A 53 7.88 14.12 -7.53
CA GLU A 53 8.58 13.11 -6.74
C GLU A 53 7.65 12.56 -5.65
N TYR A 54 6.90 13.44 -4.97
CA TYR A 54 5.92 13.02 -3.97
C TYR A 54 4.81 12.14 -4.56
N VAL A 55 4.24 12.51 -5.72
CA VAL A 55 3.24 11.68 -6.43
C VAL A 55 3.80 10.29 -6.78
N CYS A 56 5.06 10.20 -7.20
CA CYS A 56 5.74 8.94 -7.49
C CYS A 56 6.03 8.10 -6.23
N SER A 57 6.40 8.75 -5.13
CA SER A 57 6.56 8.10 -3.81
C SER A 57 5.21 7.52 -3.32
N LEU A 58 4.13 8.28 -3.47
CA LEU A 58 2.77 7.81 -3.20
C LEU A 58 2.40 6.61 -4.09
N ALA A 59 2.75 6.63 -5.38
CA ALA A 59 2.51 5.51 -6.27
C ALA A 59 3.19 4.23 -5.77
N THR A 60 4.45 4.32 -5.33
CA THR A 60 5.18 3.21 -4.73
C THR A 60 4.47 2.68 -3.48
N SER A 61 4.03 3.58 -2.60
CA SER A 61 3.28 3.22 -1.38
C SER A 61 1.95 2.55 -1.68
N ILE A 62 1.18 3.05 -2.66
CA ILE A 62 -0.09 2.47 -3.12
C ILE A 62 0.14 1.06 -3.66
N CYS A 63 1.19 0.87 -4.46
CA CYS A 63 1.53 -0.43 -5.01
C CYS A 63 2.00 -1.43 -3.94
N GLY A 64 2.69 -0.98 -2.88
CA GLY A 64 3.00 -1.82 -1.72
C GLY A 64 1.75 -2.29 -0.98
N VAL A 65 0.74 -1.43 -0.82
CA VAL A 65 -0.56 -1.81 -0.23
C VAL A 65 -1.29 -2.82 -1.12
N LYS A 66 -1.23 -2.65 -2.44
CA LYS A 66 -1.75 -3.64 -3.41
C LYS A 66 -1.14 -5.02 -3.20
N GLU A 67 0.17 -5.12 -2.97
CA GLU A 67 0.82 -6.42 -2.78
C GLU A 67 0.29 -7.13 -1.54
N LYS A 68 0.14 -6.40 -0.43
CA LYS A 68 -0.40 -6.96 0.81
C LYS A 68 -1.86 -7.39 0.65
N LEU A 69 -2.72 -6.55 0.07
CA LEU A 69 -4.13 -6.89 -0.16
C LEU A 69 -4.30 -8.09 -1.08
N CYS A 70 -3.50 -8.18 -2.15
CA CYS A 70 -3.56 -9.31 -3.05
C CYS A 70 -3.01 -10.60 -2.44
N ARG A 71 -1.95 -10.54 -1.63
CA ARG A 71 -1.52 -11.71 -0.85
C ARG A 71 -2.63 -12.23 0.06
N LEU A 72 -3.31 -11.34 0.80
CA LEU A 72 -4.44 -11.73 1.66
C LEU A 72 -5.60 -12.32 0.86
N ALA A 73 -5.83 -11.83 -0.36
CA ALA A 73 -6.83 -12.40 -1.26
C ALA A 73 -6.42 -13.79 -1.77
N ASP A 74 -5.16 -13.99 -2.11
CA ASP A 74 -4.64 -15.30 -2.55
C ASP A 74 -4.72 -16.35 -1.42
N GLU A 75 -4.55 -15.92 -0.15
CA GLU A 75 -4.78 -16.76 1.03
C GLU A 75 -6.26 -17.09 1.27
N ARG A 76 -7.19 -16.30 0.71
CA ARG A 76 -8.64 -16.43 0.87
C ARG A 76 -9.36 -16.38 -0.47
N PRO A 77 -9.16 -17.38 -1.36
CA PRO A 77 -9.69 -17.35 -2.72
C PRO A 77 -11.22 -17.40 -2.79
N ALA A 78 -11.88 -17.94 -1.76
CA ALA A 78 -13.34 -18.02 -1.68
C ALA A 78 -14.01 -16.77 -1.07
N ASP A 79 -13.23 -15.83 -0.52
CA ASP A 79 -13.76 -14.61 0.09
C ASP A 79 -13.77 -13.47 -0.94
N GLU A 80 -14.93 -13.23 -1.53
CA GLU A 80 -15.14 -12.17 -2.54
C GLU A 80 -14.75 -10.77 -2.05
N THR A 81 -14.82 -10.51 -0.74
CA THR A 81 -14.45 -9.21 -0.16
C THR A 81 -12.95 -8.99 -0.31
N TYR A 82 -12.15 -10.02 0.00
CA TYR A 82 -10.69 -9.96 -0.15
C TYR A 82 -10.30 -9.87 -1.62
N GLN A 83 -10.98 -10.63 -2.49
CA GLN A 83 -10.79 -10.52 -3.94
C GLN A 83 -11.11 -9.10 -4.45
N GLN A 84 -12.18 -8.48 -3.95
CA GLN A 84 -12.53 -7.11 -4.28
C GLN A 84 -11.45 -6.12 -3.84
N TYR A 85 -10.95 -6.21 -2.60
CA TYR A 85 -9.87 -5.33 -2.15
C TYR A 85 -8.62 -5.44 -3.02
N CYS A 86 -8.23 -6.64 -3.42
CA CYS A 86 -7.12 -6.82 -4.35
C CYS A 86 -7.39 -6.18 -5.72
N ARG A 87 -8.60 -6.34 -6.29
CA ARG A 87 -8.98 -5.70 -7.57
C ARG A 87 -8.91 -4.17 -7.48
N GLU A 88 -9.46 -3.59 -6.43
CA GLU A 88 -9.43 -2.14 -6.19
C GLU A 88 -7.99 -1.63 -6.03
N ALA A 89 -7.15 -2.36 -5.30
CA ALA A 89 -5.76 -2.00 -5.11
C ALA A 89 -4.93 -2.12 -6.39
N LYS A 90 -5.19 -3.12 -7.24
CA LYS A 90 -4.58 -3.25 -8.57
C LYS A 90 -4.88 -2.04 -9.44
N LEU A 91 -6.14 -1.64 -9.52
CA LEU A 91 -6.55 -0.46 -10.28
C LEU A 91 -5.90 0.82 -9.72
N ALA A 92 -5.90 0.97 -8.39
CA ALA A 92 -5.28 2.12 -7.73
C ALA A 92 -3.78 2.22 -8.00
N CYS A 93 -3.04 1.11 -7.89
CA CYS A 93 -1.61 1.06 -8.19
C CYS A 93 -1.33 1.43 -9.65
N LYS A 94 -2.09 0.88 -10.60
CA LYS A 94 -1.95 1.22 -12.02
C LYS A 94 -2.15 2.72 -12.25
N ASN A 95 -3.27 3.27 -11.80
CA ASN A 95 -3.56 4.70 -11.96
C ASN A 95 -2.47 5.57 -11.31
N ALA A 96 -1.98 5.15 -10.14
CA ALA A 96 -0.94 5.89 -9.44
C ALA A 96 0.39 5.89 -10.18
N GLN A 97 0.76 4.78 -10.83
CA GLN A 97 1.93 4.71 -11.69
C GLN A 97 1.76 5.55 -12.96
N ASP A 98 0.61 5.47 -13.62
CA ASP A 98 0.30 6.28 -14.81
C ASP A 98 0.42 7.78 -14.48
N ASN A 99 -0.04 8.20 -13.30
CA ASN A 99 0.08 9.57 -12.80
C ASN A 99 1.54 10.00 -12.57
N CYS A 100 2.36 9.12 -12.01
CA CYS A 100 3.79 9.37 -11.83
C CYS A 100 4.49 9.53 -13.18
N ILE A 101 4.25 8.61 -14.12
CA ILE A 101 4.84 8.64 -15.47
C ILE A 101 4.45 9.93 -16.19
N GLY A 102 3.15 10.23 -16.25
CA GLY A 102 2.67 11.43 -16.95
C GLY A 102 3.19 12.73 -16.33
N CYS A 103 3.46 12.73 -15.03
CA CYS A 103 4.11 13.86 -14.37
C CYS A 103 5.57 14.04 -14.80
N VAL A 104 6.36 12.96 -14.79
CA VAL A 104 7.77 12.99 -15.21
C VAL A 104 7.88 13.40 -16.67
N GLU A 105 7.06 12.83 -17.56
CA GLU A 105 7.02 13.19 -18.98
C GLU A 105 6.71 14.68 -19.19
N ALA A 106 5.79 15.24 -18.39
CA ALA A 106 5.46 16.66 -18.45
C ALA A 106 6.62 17.58 -18.03
N LEU A 107 7.44 17.16 -17.07
CA LEU A 107 8.61 17.92 -16.62
C LEU A 107 9.78 17.80 -17.62
N GLU A 108 10.06 16.60 -18.14
CA GLU A 108 11.12 16.36 -19.12
C GLU A 108 10.82 17.05 -20.46
N GLY A 109 9.57 17.02 -20.91
CA GLY A 109 9.13 17.75 -22.12
C GLY A 109 9.34 19.26 -22.01
N ARG A 110 9.36 19.83 -20.79
CA ARG A 110 9.67 21.24 -20.55
C ARG A 110 11.17 21.51 -20.51
N ALA A 111 11.96 20.62 -19.91
CA ALA A 111 13.42 20.75 -19.91
C ALA A 111 14.02 20.70 -21.33
N SER A 112 13.35 19.98 -22.23
CA SER A 112 13.76 19.82 -23.64
C SER A 112 13.35 20.99 -24.54
N GLY A 113 12.52 21.91 -24.03
CA GLY A 113 11.88 23.01 -24.77
C GLY A 113 12.49 24.39 -24.49
N SER A 114 13.80 24.48 -24.22
CA SER A 114 14.49 25.77 -24.08
C SER A 114 14.91 26.32 -25.46
N PRO A 115 14.50 27.56 -25.84
CA PRO A 115 15.11 28.31 -26.95
C PRO A 115 16.53 28.81 -26.62
#